data_AF-A0A952R228-F1
#
_entry.id   AF-A0A952R228-F1
#
_cell.length_a   1.000
_cell.length_b   1.000
_cell.length_c   1.000
_cell.angle_alpha   90.00
_cell.angle_beta   90.00
_cell.angle_gamma   90.00
#
_symmetry.space_group_name_H-M   'P 1'
#
loop_
_entity.id
_entity.type
_entity.pdbx_description
1 polymer ?
#
loop_
_entity_poly.entity_id
_entity_poly.type
_entity_poly.pdbx_seq_one_letter_code
_entity_poly.pdbx_strand_id
1 'polypeptide(L)'
;LTQEEVLAEFYGRTLFIPGHLGLASSGVDFVTDSASAADALTVFAAQVAELAPIAYYMQASPYNTFVFNSMRDRLTQVFVGEMTLDEALVRMQADVDEAIREAGQ
;
A
#
# COMPACT_ATOMS: atom_id res chain seq x y z
N LEU A 1 21.62 -11.53 -1.73
CA LEU A 1 20.82 -10.28 -1.59
C LEU A 1 19.56 -10.49 -0.73
N THR A 2 19.01 -11.70 -0.60
CA THR A 2 17.78 -11.96 0.19
C THR A 2 18.02 -12.58 1.57
N GLN A 3 19.27 -12.58 2.07
CA GLN A 3 19.53 -13.00 3.44
C GLN A 3 18.97 -11.94 4.40
N GLU A 4 18.34 -12.38 5.49
CA GLU A 4 17.68 -11.46 6.44
C GLU A 4 18.62 -10.38 6.96
N GLU A 5 19.86 -10.72 7.30
CA GLU A 5 20.86 -9.76 7.76
C GLU A 5 21.18 -8.67 6.72
N VAL A 6 21.34 -9.07 5.46
CA VAL A 6 21.59 -8.14 4.35
C VAL A 6 20.38 -7.25 4.10
N LEU A 7 19.18 -7.79 4.21
CA LEU A 7 17.94 -7.03 4.09
C LEU A 7 17.76 -6.08 5.28
N ALA A 8 18.07 -6.51 6.50
CA ALA A 8 17.99 -5.68 7.70
C ALA A 8 18.92 -4.47 7.60
N GLU A 9 20.17 -4.68 7.17
CA GLU A 9 21.11 -3.57 6.93
C GLU A 9 20.56 -2.62 5.84
N PHE A 10 20.08 -3.18 4.73
CA PHE A 10 19.52 -2.38 3.64
C PHE A 10 18.33 -1.52 4.10
N TYR A 11 17.32 -2.13 4.74
CA TYR A 11 16.14 -1.41 5.23
C TYR A 11 16.51 -0.38 6.31
N GLY A 12 17.41 -0.75 7.22
CA GLY A 12 17.89 0.14 8.29
C GLY A 12 18.57 1.40 7.74
N ARG A 13 19.39 1.27 6.70
CA ARG A 13 20.12 2.41 6.11
C ARG A 13 19.32 3.22 5.10
N THR A 14 18.35 2.59 4.43
CA THR A 14 17.50 3.26 3.43
C THR A 14 16.22 3.83 4.02
N LEU A 15 15.93 3.54 5.29
CA LEU A 15 14.73 3.97 6.00
C LEU A 15 13.43 3.52 5.31
N PHE A 16 13.48 2.35 4.67
CA PHE A 16 12.33 1.72 4.04
C PHE A 16 11.66 0.73 4.99
N ILE A 17 10.34 0.65 4.90
CA ILE A 17 9.56 -0.34 5.65
C ILE A 17 9.78 -1.73 5.02
N PRO A 18 10.18 -2.75 5.81
CA PRO A 18 10.49 -4.07 5.27
C PRO A 18 9.24 -4.78 4.78
N GLY A 19 9.24 -5.20 3.50
CA GLY A 19 8.20 -6.11 2.97
C GLY A 19 8.41 -7.58 3.34
N HIS A 20 9.53 -7.92 4.01
CA HIS A 20 9.87 -9.28 4.42
C HIS A 20 9.24 -9.60 5.78
N LEU A 21 8.33 -10.57 5.84
CA LEU A 21 7.59 -10.92 7.06
C LEU A 21 8.49 -11.34 8.24
N GLY A 22 9.63 -11.97 7.96
CA GLY A 22 10.62 -12.30 9.00
C GLY A 22 11.18 -11.04 9.68
N LEU A 23 11.46 -9.99 8.90
CA LEU A 23 11.99 -8.72 9.41
C LEU A 23 10.90 -7.84 10.05
N ALA A 24 9.66 -7.95 9.57
CA ALA A 24 8.52 -7.32 10.23
C ALA A 24 8.34 -7.89 11.66
N SER A 25 8.61 -9.19 11.84
CA SER A 25 8.53 -9.86 13.15
C SER A 25 9.74 -9.61 14.03
N SER A 26 10.97 -9.68 13.49
CA SER A 26 12.21 -9.55 14.26
C SER A 26 12.65 -8.10 14.49
N GLY A 27 12.12 -7.16 13.71
CA GLY A 27 12.45 -5.75 13.77
C GLY A 27 13.60 -5.35 12.82
N VAL A 28 13.72 -4.04 12.59
CA VAL A 28 14.80 -3.43 11.83
C VAL A 28 15.36 -2.26 12.64
N ASP A 29 16.68 -2.16 12.73
CA ASP A 29 17.36 -1.03 13.34
C ASP A 29 17.50 0.11 12.32
N PHE A 30 16.68 1.14 12.45
CA PHE A 30 16.64 2.26 11.53
C PHE A 30 17.75 3.28 11.85
N VAL A 31 18.70 3.42 10.93
CA VAL A 31 19.89 4.26 11.10
C VAL A 31 19.55 5.70 10.74
N THR A 32 19.07 6.46 11.72
CA THR A 32 18.71 7.87 11.58
C THR A 32 19.07 8.67 12.84
N ASP A 33 19.46 9.93 12.65
CA ASP A 33 19.74 10.85 13.77
C ASP A 33 18.45 11.42 14.40
N SER A 34 17.28 11.11 13.84
CA SER A 34 15.98 11.59 14.31
C SER A 34 15.25 10.50 15.08
N ALA A 35 15.17 10.65 16.41
CA ALA A 35 14.43 9.74 17.28
C ALA A 35 12.98 9.57 16.84
N SER A 36 12.30 10.65 16.44
CA SER A 36 10.92 10.58 15.94
C SER A 36 10.79 9.80 14.63
N ALA A 37 11.81 9.83 13.77
CA ALA A 37 11.79 9.05 12.53
C ALA A 37 11.99 7.57 12.82
N ALA A 38 12.93 7.22 13.72
CA ALA A 38 13.14 5.85 14.17
C ALA A 38 11.84 5.28 14.77
N ASP A 39 11.22 6.01 15.71
CA ASP A 39 9.96 5.60 16.35
C ASP A 39 8.84 5.38 15.31
N ALA A 40 8.66 6.32 14.38
CA ALA A 40 7.65 6.20 13.34
C ALA A 40 7.89 4.98 12.45
N LEU A 41 9.13 4.76 12.00
CA LEU A 41 9.49 3.63 11.14
C LEU A 41 9.28 2.29 11.85
N THR A 42 9.63 2.20 13.15
CA THR A 42 9.35 1.01 13.96
C THR A 42 7.86 0.74 14.07
N VAL A 43 7.03 1.77 14.31
CA VAL A 43 5.57 1.63 14.36
C VAL A 43 5.03 1.14 13.01
N PHE A 44 5.45 1.73 11.90
CA PHE A 44 5.00 1.32 10.57
C PHE A 44 5.46 -0.10 10.21
N ALA A 45 6.68 -0.49 10.55
CA ALA A 45 7.20 -1.84 10.30
C ALA A 45 6.39 -2.91 11.04
N ALA A 46 5.94 -2.63 12.26
CA ALA A 46 5.09 -3.54 13.02
C ALA A 46 3.72 -3.78 12.38
N GLN A 47 3.22 -2.85 11.55
CA GLN A 47 1.92 -3.01 10.87
C GLN A 47 1.98 -3.93 9.64
N VAL A 48 3.17 -4.26 9.14
CA VAL A 48 3.31 -5.07 7.91
C VAL A 48 2.69 -6.46 8.07
N ALA A 49 2.80 -7.07 9.26
CA ALA A 49 2.20 -8.37 9.55
C ALA A 49 0.66 -8.35 9.61
N GLU A 50 0.07 -7.17 9.80
CA GLU A 50 -1.37 -6.95 9.94
C GLU A 50 -2.05 -6.55 8.62
N LEU A 51 -1.29 -6.50 7.51
CA LEU A 51 -1.86 -6.18 6.21
C LEU A 51 -2.89 -7.22 5.79
N ALA A 52 -4.07 -6.72 5.38
CA ALA A 52 -5.12 -7.59 4.88
C ALA A 52 -4.63 -8.40 3.65
N PRO A 53 -5.00 -9.69 3.51
CA PRO A 53 -4.58 -10.52 2.38
C PRO A 53 -4.85 -9.87 1.01
N ILE A 54 -5.94 -9.10 0.87
CA ILE A 54 -6.29 -8.40 -0.36
C ILE A 54 -5.27 -7.34 -0.79
N ALA A 55 -4.49 -6.76 0.13
CA ALA A 55 -3.44 -5.81 -0.22
C ALA A 55 -2.32 -6.48 -1.05
N TYR A 56 -1.93 -7.71 -0.67
CA TYR A 56 -0.94 -8.49 -1.42
C TYR A 56 -1.47 -8.91 -2.80
N TYR A 57 -2.74 -9.33 -2.88
CA TYR A 57 -3.36 -9.67 -4.16
C TYR A 57 -3.48 -8.45 -5.08
N MET A 58 -3.82 -7.29 -4.52
CA MET A 58 -3.94 -6.04 -5.29
C MET A 58 -2.60 -5.62 -5.88
N GLN A 59 -1.49 -5.79 -5.16
CA GLN A 59 -0.16 -5.44 -5.68
C GLN A 59 0.18 -6.20 -6.97
N ALA A 60 -0.15 -7.49 -7.05
CA ALA A 60 0.14 -8.34 -8.21
C ALA A 60 -0.95 -8.31 -9.29
N SER A 61 -2.10 -7.68 -9.04
CA SER A 61 -3.23 -7.68 -9.97
C SER A 61 -2.93 -6.85 -11.22
N PRO A 62 -3.20 -7.37 -12.43
CA PRO A 62 -3.07 -6.59 -13.67
C PRO A 62 -4.06 -5.41 -13.73
N TYR A 63 -5.11 -5.42 -12.90
CA TYR A 63 -6.16 -4.41 -12.88
C TYR A 63 -5.98 -3.38 -11.75
N ASN A 64 -4.88 -3.44 -10.99
CA ASN A 64 -4.65 -2.59 -9.83
C ASN A 64 -4.73 -1.08 -10.15
N THR A 65 -4.24 -0.70 -11.32
CA THR A 65 -4.18 0.69 -11.78
C THR A 65 -5.59 1.25 -11.99
N PHE A 66 -6.52 0.43 -12.50
CA PHE A 66 -7.92 0.83 -12.68
C PHE A 66 -8.61 1.04 -11.34
N VAL A 67 -8.40 0.13 -10.39
CA VAL A 67 -8.95 0.25 -9.03
C VAL A 67 -8.42 1.53 -8.35
N PHE A 68 -7.10 1.75 -8.34
CA PHE A 68 -6.53 2.93 -7.68
C PHE A 68 -6.92 4.25 -8.33
N ASN A 69 -6.99 4.31 -9.67
CA ASN A 69 -7.42 5.50 -10.38
C ASN A 69 -8.89 5.82 -10.09
N SER A 70 -9.76 4.80 -10.15
CA SER A 70 -11.18 4.92 -9.83
C SER A 70 -11.40 5.40 -8.40
N MET A 71 -10.70 4.81 -7.42
CA MET A 71 -10.74 5.27 -6.03
C MET A 71 -10.30 6.73 -5.88
N ARG A 72 -9.15 7.10 -6.47
CA ARG A 72 -8.63 8.48 -6.42
C ARG A 72 -9.66 9.46 -6.97
N ASP A 73 -10.17 9.20 -8.18
CA ASP A 73 -11.01 10.15 -8.90
C ASP A 73 -12.36 10.29 -8.20
N ARG A 74 -13.02 9.18 -7.85
CA ARG A 74 -14.35 9.23 -7.23
C ARG A 74 -14.32 9.74 -5.79
N LEU A 75 -13.31 9.39 -4.98
CA LEU A 75 -13.17 10.00 -3.65
C LEU A 75 -12.88 11.50 -3.73
N THR A 76 -12.12 11.96 -4.73
CA THR A 76 -11.92 13.39 -4.96
C THR A 76 -13.25 14.10 -5.19
N GLN A 77 -14.13 13.52 -6.02
CA GLN A 77 -15.47 14.06 -6.29
C GLN A 77 -16.35 14.11 -5.03
N VAL A 78 -16.24 13.12 -4.14
CA VAL A 78 -16.90 13.15 -2.82
C VAL A 78 -16.39 14.31 -1.98
N PHE A 79 -15.06 14.47 -1.88
CA PHE A 79 -14.46 15.53 -1.05
C PHE A 79 -14.79 16.94 -1.51
N VAL A 80 -14.98 17.15 -2.82
CA VAL A 80 -15.38 18.46 -3.37
C VAL A 80 -16.91 18.65 -3.45
N GLY A 81 -17.69 17.66 -3.01
CA GLY A 81 -19.16 17.73 -2.96
C GLY A 81 -19.87 17.54 -4.30
N GLU A 82 -19.21 16.95 -5.30
CA GLU A 82 -19.80 16.62 -6.60
C GLU A 82 -20.74 15.40 -6.54
N MET A 83 -20.56 14.52 -5.55
CA MET A 83 -21.41 13.35 -5.32
C MET A 83 -21.31 12.86 -3.86
N THR A 84 -22.27 12.03 -3.46
CA THR A 84 -22.23 11.30 -2.19
C THR A 84 -21.26 10.12 -2.23
N LEU A 85 -20.84 9.62 -1.06
CA LEU A 85 -20.01 8.42 -0.98
C LEU A 85 -20.69 7.19 -1.59
N ASP A 86 -22.00 7.03 -1.40
CA ASP A 86 -22.75 5.90 -1.95
C ASP A 86 -22.76 5.93 -3.49
N GLU A 87 -22.95 7.09 -4.10
CA GLU A 87 -22.85 7.28 -5.55
C GLU A 87 -21.43 7.00 -6.06
N ALA A 88 -20.42 7.44 -5.31
CA ALA A 88 -19.03 7.20 -5.64
C ALA A 88 -18.69 5.71 -5.65
N LEU A 89 -19.16 4.94 -4.68
CA LEU A 89 -18.95 3.49 -4.62
C LEU A 89 -19.57 2.77 -5.83
N VAL A 90 -20.79 3.15 -6.22
CA VAL A 90 -21.44 2.61 -7.42
C VAL A 90 -20.65 2.95 -8.68
N ARG A 91 -20.18 4.19 -8.81
CA ARG A 91 -19.36 4.62 -9.95
C ARG A 91 -18.00 3.93 -9.98
N MET A 92 -17.37 3.73 -8.82
CA MET A 92 -16.07 3.06 -8.76
C MET A 92 -16.16 1.65 -9.31
N GLN A 93 -17.21 0.91 -8.94
CA GLN A 93 -17.48 -0.42 -9.46
C GLN A 93 -17.66 -0.40 -10.99
N ALA A 94 -18.50 0.51 -11.49
CA ALA A 94 -18.74 0.64 -12.92
C ALA A 94 -17.46 0.97 -13.72
N ASP A 95 -16.61 1.87 -13.21
CA ASP A 95 -15.34 2.22 -13.85
C ASP A 95 -14.38 1.01 -13.93
N VAL A 96 -14.31 0.21 -12.85
CA VAL A 96 -13.45 -0.97 -12.80
C VAL A 96 -13.97 -2.07 -13.72
N ASP A 97 -15.29 -2.31 -13.73
CA ASP A 97 -15.91 -3.30 -14.62
C ASP A 97 -15.70 -2.94 -16.09
N GLU A 98 -15.81 -1.65 -16.44
CA GLU A 98 -15.53 -1.15 -17.77
C GLU A 98 -14.08 -1.40 -18.16
N ALA A 99 -13.14 -1.00 -17.31
CA ALA A 99 -11.72 -1.13 -17.61
C ALA A 99 -11.27 -2.59 -17.75
N ILE A 100 -11.82 -3.49 -16.94
CA ILE A 100 -11.58 -4.93 -17.08
C ILE A 100 -12.12 -5.44 -18.42
N ARG A 101 -13.31 -4.98 -18.82
CA ARG A 101 -13.91 -5.36 -20.10
C ARG A 101 -13.08 -4.87 -21.29
N GLU A 102 -12.59 -3.63 -21.25
CA GLU A 102 -11.74 -3.06 -22.30
C GLU A 102 -10.37 -3.74 -22.37
N ALA A 103 -9.77 -4.07 -21.23
CA ALA A 103 -8.47 -4.75 -21.18
C ALA A 103 -8.52 -6.22 -21.65
N GLY A 104 -9.72 -6.82 -21.69
CA GLY A 104 -9.96 -8.18 -22.17
C GLY A 104 -10.34 -8.28 -23.66
N GLN A 105 -10.42 -7.16 -24.38
CA GLN A 105 -10.55 -7.10 -25.85
C GLN A 105 -9.18 -7.07 -26.52
#